data_AF-A0A937T7Q4-F1
#
_entry.id   AF-A0A937T7Q4-F1
#
_cell.length_a   1.000
_cell.length_b   1.000
_cell.length_c   1.000
_cell.angle_alpha   90.00
_cell.angle_beta   90.00
_cell.angle_gamma   90.00
#
_symmetry.space_group_name_H-M   'P 1'
#
loop_
_entity.id
_entity.type
_entity.pdbx_description
1 polymer ?
#
loop_
_entity_poly.entity_id
_entity_poly.type
_entity_poly.pdbx_seq_one_letter_code
_entity_poly.pdbx_strand_id
1 'polypeptide(L)'
;MEPKYQREQPERVISDVAEARAGRGQVGKVIKMIVFSALLVAAGYYFGLICGQVGRAYEMLFSPSRDTLYLVGQLLLAMGVLAVTSGLVAVLFRPFWTCLVAFVFSSAAVLVAWEIGLGSGIAVLVYLVASLLYTRGVIAELNNRVHFSVRPVAQSQRILLMALVAVACASLYLGYAAQIEREGFSLPPSARDVITRMTMMPIERRIEEQAGLTPAEKAKVLAGVRAELESQWLGPMEETLKRYELYIPIGVAAMLLMSLTSIVSLLSWLPPLILSVVFLLLTTLRVTRVVTETREVKRLTLG
;
A
#
# COMPACT_ATOMS: atom_id res chain seq x y z
N MET A 1 -4.66 82.55 -8.69
CA MET A 1 -3.98 81.35 -8.15
C MET A 1 -5.05 80.30 -7.93
N GLU A 2 -5.30 79.46 -8.94
CA GLU A 2 -6.22 78.34 -8.80
C GLU A 2 -5.46 77.10 -8.31
N PRO A 3 -6.00 76.35 -7.33
CA PRO A 3 -5.37 75.13 -6.85
C PRO A 3 -5.54 74.03 -7.91
N LYS A 4 -4.41 73.53 -8.44
CA LYS A 4 -4.39 72.32 -9.27
C LYS A 4 -4.91 71.14 -8.44
N TYR A 5 -6.15 70.76 -8.68
CA TYR A 5 -6.74 69.53 -8.17
C TYR A 5 -6.03 68.35 -8.85
N GLN A 6 -5.03 67.77 -8.17
CA GLN A 6 -4.45 66.49 -8.56
C GLN A 6 -5.56 65.44 -8.49
N ARG A 7 -6.14 65.10 -9.65
CA ARG A 7 -6.88 63.86 -9.82
C ARG A 7 -5.89 62.70 -9.63
N GLU A 8 -5.73 62.23 -8.40
CA GLU A 8 -5.12 60.95 -8.14
C GLU A 8 -5.86 59.89 -8.95
N GLN A 9 -5.14 59.24 -9.87
CA GLN A 9 -5.67 58.28 -10.83
C GLN A 9 -6.24 57.06 -10.09
N PRO A 10 -7.57 56.83 -10.09
CA PRO A 10 -8.16 55.67 -9.44
C PRO A 10 -7.73 54.34 -10.07
N GLU A 11 -7.20 54.35 -11.29
CA GLU A 11 -6.72 53.14 -11.98
C GLU A 11 -5.49 52.49 -11.33
N ARG A 12 -4.57 53.26 -10.74
CA ARG A 12 -3.38 52.67 -10.08
C ARG A 12 -3.74 51.91 -8.81
N VAL A 13 -4.64 52.48 -8.00
CA VAL A 13 -5.09 51.86 -6.75
C VAL A 13 -5.86 50.56 -7.01
N ILE A 14 -6.62 50.49 -8.11
CA ILE A 14 -7.35 49.28 -8.50
C ILE A 14 -6.39 48.17 -8.98
N SER A 15 -5.33 48.53 -9.70
CA SER A 15 -4.29 47.58 -10.14
C SER A 15 -3.55 46.95 -8.95
N ASP A 16 -3.11 47.78 -7.99
CA ASP A 16 -2.34 47.30 -6.83
C ASP A 16 -3.18 46.39 -5.91
N VAL A 17 -4.48 46.69 -5.75
CA VAL A 17 -5.41 45.85 -4.97
C VAL A 17 -5.74 44.53 -5.69
N ALA A 18 -5.79 44.53 -7.03
CA ALA A 18 -6.00 43.33 -7.82
C ALA A 18 -4.77 42.40 -7.78
N GLU A 19 -3.55 42.93 -7.91
CA GLU A 19 -2.31 42.17 -7.78
C GLU A 19 -2.13 41.60 -6.37
N ALA A 20 -2.41 42.39 -5.32
CA ALA A 20 -2.34 41.93 -3.93
C ALA A 20 -3.38 40.83 -3.59
N ARG A 21 -4.56 40.83 -4.25
CA ARG A 21 -5.55 39.75 -4.13
C ARG A 21 -5.16 38.50 -4.92
N ALA A 22 -4.60 38.66 -6.11
CA ALA A 22 -4.08 37.55 -6.92
C ALA A 22 -2.94 36.82 -6.20
N GLY A 23 -1.99 37.56 -5.61
CA GLY A 23 -0.89 37.00 -4.82
C GLY A 23 -1.38 36.23 -3.58
N ARG A 24 -2.35 36.75 -2.83
CA ARG A 24 -2.94 36.05 -1.67
C ARG A 24 -3.66 34.75 -2.04
N GLY A 25 -4.36 34.73 -3.17
CA GLY A 25 -5.01 33.52 -3.68
C GLY A 25 -4.01 32.44 -4.09
N GLN A 26 -2.89 32.85 -4.69
CA GLN A 26 -1.83 31.93 -5.13
C GLN A 26 -1.07 31.31 -3.95
N VAL A 27 -0.71 32.11 -2.93
CA VAL A 27 -0.06 31.60 -1.70
C VAL A 27 -0.92 30.58 -0.98
N GLY A 28 -2.22 30.84 -0.83
CA GLY A 28 -3.16 29.90 -0.20
C GLY A 28 -3.28 28.57 -0.97
N LYS A 29 -3.17 28.60 -2.30
CA LYS A 29 -3.18 27.40 -3.14
C LYS A 29 -1.90 26.57 -2.96
N VAL A 30 -0.74 27.24 -2.92
CA VAL A 30 0.57 26.59 -2.72
C VAL A 30 0.64 25.91 -1.36
N ILE A 31 0.20 26.57 -0.28
CA ILE A 31 0.20 25.99 1.06
C ILE A 31 -0.63 24.69 1.09
N LYS A 32 -1.81 24.68 0.48
CA LYS A 32 -2.65 23.47 0.39
C LYS A 32 -1.94 22.34 -0.35
N MET A 33 -1.27 22.64 -1.47
CA MET A 33 -0.49 21.63 -2.19
C MET A 33 0.64 21.07 -1.32
N ILE A 34 1.37 21.91 -0.60
CA ILE A 34 2.45 21.47 0.30
C ILE A 34 1.88 20.52 1.36
N VAL A 35 0.75 20.85 2.00
CA VAL A 35 0.12 20.01 3.02
C VAL A 35 -0.28 18.64 2.47
N PHE A 36 -0.95 18.58 1.32
CA PHE A 36 -1.36 17.30 0.73
C PHE A 36 -0.17 16.48 0.23
N SER A 37 0.88 17.12 -0.30
CA SER A 37 2.14 16.46 -0.65
C SER A 37 2.82 15.87 0.58
N ALA A 38 2.92 16.63 1.67
CA ALA A 38 3.49 16.15 2.93
C ALA A 38 2.71 14.95 3.48
N LEU A 39 1.38 14.97 3.36
CA LEU A 39 0.53 13.84 3.76
C LEU A 39 0.79 12.59 2.90
N LEU A 40 0.95 12.73 1.59
CA LEU A 40 1.31 11.63 0.69
C LEU A 40 2.73 11.10 0.95
N VAL A 41 3.67 11.98 1.29
CA VAL A 41 5.04 11.60 1.68
C VAL A 41 5.03 10.82 2.99
N ALA A 42 4.29 11.29 4.00
CA ALA A 42 4.13 10.58 5.27
C ALA A 42 3.46 9.21 5.10
N ALA A 43 2.44 9.12 4.23
CA ALA A 43 1.80 7.84 3.88
C ALA A 43 2.79 6.88 3.20
N GLY A 44 3.60 7.39 2.26
CA GLY A 44 4.67 6.63 1.60
C GLY A 44 5.71 6.13 2.60
N TYR A 45 6.19 7.00 3.49
CA TYR A 45 7.13 6.64 4.54
C TYR A 45 6.56 5.54 5.46
N TYR A 46 5.32 5.70 5.93
CA TYR A 46 4.65 4.70 6.76
C TYR A 46 4.53 3.36 6.04
N PHE A 47 4.13 3.35 4.76
CA PHE A 47 4.07 2.14 3.96
C PHE A 47 5.45 1.47 3.82
N GLY A 48 6.51 2.24 3.57
CA GLY A 48 7.87 1.70 3.52
C GLY A 48 8.34 1.07 4.83
N LEU A 49 7.99 1.66 5.98
CA LEU A 49 8.27 1.07 7.29
C LEU A 49 7.59 -0.29 7.44
N ILE A 50 6.30 -0.38 7.07
CA ILE A 50 5.56 -1.65 7.14
C ILE A 50 6.13 -2.67 6.14
N CYS A 51 6.54 -2.27 4.94
CA CYS A 51 7.24 -3.16 4.00
C CYS A 51 8.53 -3.74 4.59
N GLY A 52 9.31 -2.93 5.30
CA GLY A 52 10.51 -3.38 6.01
C GLY A 52 10.21 -4.29 7.22
N GLN A 53 9.05 -4.14 7.87
CA GLN A 53 8.59 -5.08 8.89
C GLN A 53 8.13 -6.41 8.27
N VAL A 54 7.37 -6.36 7.17
CA VAL A 54 6.93 -7.54 6.42
C VAL A 54 8.12 -8.35 5.91
N GLY A 55 9.17 -7.70 5.42
CA GLY A 55 10.40 -8.39 5.00
C GLY A 55 11.09 -9.19 6.12
N ARG A 56 10.94 -8.76 7.38
CA ARG A 56 11.50 -9.44 8.55
C ARG A 56 10.55 -10.46 9.18
N ALA A 57 9.26 -10.39 8.86
CA ALA A 57 8.21 -11.19 9.49
C ALA A 57 7.89 -12.49 8.74
N TYR A 58 8.81 -13.01 7.91
CA TYR A 58 8.56 -14.23 7.11
C TYR A 58 8.26 -15.45 7.99
N GLU A 59 8.86 -15.55 9.19
CA GLU A 59 8.58 -16.63 10.15
C GLU A 59 7.13 -16.60 10.68
N MET A 60 6.53 -15.40 10.75
CA MET A 60 5.17 -15.19 11.25
C MET A 60 4.10 -15.62 10.25
N LEU A 61 4.44 -15.80 8.97
CA LEU A 61 3.50 -16.32 7.98
C LEU A 61 3.20 -17.80 8.20
N PHE A 62 4.13 -18.55 8.79
CA PHE A 62 3.97 -19.98 9.02
C PHE A 62 3.22 -20.31 10.31
N SER A 63 3.14 -19.38 11.26
CA SER A 63 2.36 -19.53 12.49
C SER A 63 1.33 -18.41 12.59
N PRO A 64 0.04 -18.65 12.27
CA PRO A 64 -1.01 -17.64 12.37
C PRO A 64 -1.17 -17.21 13.83
N SER A 65 -0.54 -16.09 14.18
CA SER A 65 -0.60 -15.49 15.51
C SER A 65 -1.35 -14.16 15.47
N ARG A 66 -1.66 -13.61 16.65
CA ARG A 66 -2.22 -12.26 16.78
C ARG A 66 -1.30 -11.21 16.15
N ASP A 67 0.01 -11.45 16.18
CA ASP A 67 1.02 -10.53 15.63
C ASP A 67 0.98 -10.55 14.09
N THR A 68 0.77 -11.71 13.47
CA THR A 68 0.57 -11.82 12.01
C THR A 68 -0.66 -11.05 11.57
N LEU A 69 -1.79 -11.22 12.29
CA LEU A 69 -3.03 -10.48 12.04
C LEU A 69 -2.82 -8.97 12.20
N TYR A 70 -2.09 -8.55 13.23
CA TYR A 70 -1.76 -7.15 13.46
C TYR A 70 -0.93 -6.57 12.31
N LEU A 71 0.11 -7.27 11.87
CA LEU A 71 0.96 -6.83 10.76
C LEU A 71 0.20 -6.75 9.43
N VAL A 72 -0.64 -7.75 9.12
CA VAL A 72 -1.51 -7.70 7.94
C VAL A 72 -2.49 -6.53 8.04
N GLY A 73 -3.08 -6.31 9.22
CA GLY A 73 -3.94 -5.15 9.48
C GLY A 73 -3.23 -3.82 9.25
N GLN A 74 -2.00 -3.68 9.74
CA GLN A 74 -1.16 -2.50 9.52
C GLN A 74 -0.79 -2.31 8.05
N LEU A 75 -0.48 -3.39 7.33
CA LEU A 75 -0.19 -3.33 5.89
C LEU A 75 -1.41 -2.86 5.10
N LEU A 76 -2.59 -3.41 5.38
CA LEU A 76 -3.85 -2.99 4.76
C LEU A 76 -4.18 -1.54 5.09
N LEU A 77 -3.94 -1.11 6.33
CA LEU A 77 -4.10 0.28 6.75
C LEU A 77 -3.14 1.20 5.97
N ALA A 78 -1.86 0.86 5.89
CA ALA A 78 -0.86 1.65 5.15
C ALA A 78 -1.22 1.78 3.67
N MET A 79 -1.62 0.68 3.04
CA MET A 79 -2.13 0.67 1.67
C MET A 79 -3.37 1.56 1.53
N GLY A 80 -4.33 1.46 2.45
CA GLY A 80 -5.54 2.28 2.45
C GLY A 80 -5.25 3.77 2.56
N VAL A 81 -4.40 4.17 3.52
CA VAL A 81 -3.96 5.56 3.71
C VAL A 81 -3.26 6.08 2.45
N LEU A 82 -2.37 5.29 1.86
CA LEU A 82 -1.66 5.67 0.65
C LEU A 82 -2.60 5.80 -0.55
N ALA A 83 -3.59 4.92 -0.66
CA ALA A 83 -4.57 4.94 -1.73
C ALA A 83 -5.57 6.12 -1.60
N VAL A 84 -5.91 6.54 -0.37
CA VAL A 84 -6.72 7.76 -0.13
C VAL A 84 -5.90 9.01 -0.42
N THR A 85 -4.68 9.11 0.10
CA THR A 85 -3.82 10.30 -0.08
C THR A 85 -3.41 10.51 -1.53
N SER A 86 -3.09 9.44 -2.25
CA SER A 86 -2.83 9.50 -3.70
C SER A 86 -4.06 9.96 -4.49
N GLY A 87 -5.28 9.52 -4.11
CA GLY A 87 -6.52 10.01 -4.72
C GLY A 87 -6.80 11.48 -4.44
N LEU A 88 -6.50 11.97 -3.24
CA LEU A 88 -6.58 13.40 -2.94
C LEU A 88 -5.61 14.20 -3.81
N VAL A 89 -4.35 13.78 -3.88
CA VAL A 89 -3.34 14.45 -4.71
C VAL A 89 -3.73 14.42 -6.18
N ALA A 90 -4.12 13.26 -6.72
CA ALA A 90 -4.49 13.10 -8.13
C ALA A 90 -5.69 13.97 -8.55
N VAL A 91 -6.64 14.21 -7.66
CA VAL A 91 -7.82 15.05 -7.93
C VAL A 91 -7.52 16.54 -7.75
N LEU A 92 -6.78 16.91 -6.70
CA LEU A 92 -6.61 18.30 -6.31
C LEU A 92 -5.47 19.01 -7.06
N PHE A 93 -4.48 18.27 -7.53
CA PHE A 93 -3.30 18.84 -8.16
C PHE A 93 -3.55 18.99 -9.66
N ARG A 94 -3.85 20.22 -10.08
CA ARG A 94 -3.80 20.66 -11.49
C ARG A 94 -2.53 21.51 -11.61
N PRO A 95 -1.47 21.19 -12.38
CA PRO A 95 -1.25 20.25 -13.51
C PRO A 95 -0.56 18.90 -13.17
N PHE A 96 -0.46 17.97 -14.14
CA PHE A 96 0.18 16.64 -13.95
C PHE A 96 1.61 16.71 -13.39
N TRP A 97 2.39 17.74 -13.74
CA TRP A 97 3.76 17.92 -13.24
C TRP A 97 3.85 18.06 -11.72
N THR A 98 2.86 18.67 -11.06
CA THR A 98 2.90 18.77 -9.59
C THR A 98 2.60 17.43 -8.93
N CYS A 99 1.74 16.60 -9.52
CA CYS A 99 1.54 15.23 -9.07
C CYS A 99 2.82 14.40 -9.21
N LEU A 100 3.50 14.51 -10.37
CA LEU A 100 4.76 13.81 -10.63
C LEU A 100 5.78 14.09 -9.51
N VAL A 101 5.99 15.37 -9.18
CA VAL A 101 6.92 15.76 -8.11
C VAL A 101 6.50 15.17 -6.75
N ALA A 102 5.21 15.24 -6.40
CA ALA A 102 4.72 14.67 -5.14
C ALA A 102 4.91 13.15 -5.05
N PHE A 103 4.65 12.41 -6.13
CA PHE A 103 4.86 10.96 -6.17
C PHE A 103 6.33 10.56 -6.17
N VAL A 104 7.22 11.37 -6.77
CA VAL A 104 8.67 11.16 -6.67
C VAL A 104 9.11 11.28 -5.21
N PHE A 105 8.70 12.32 -4.50
CA PHE A 105 9.00 12.46 -3.07
C PHE A 105 8.40 11.35 -2.21
N SER A 106 7.16 10.94 -2.49
CA SER A 106 6.53 9.80 -1.79
C SER A 106 7.29 8.49 -2.04
N SER A 107 7.73 8.24 -3.28
CA SER A 107 8.50 7.05 -3.65
C SER A 107 9.88 7.05 -2.98
N ALA A 108 10.54 8.21 -2.95
CA ALA A 108 11.80 8.37 -2.21
C ALA A 108 11.60 8.09 -0.70
N ALA A 109 10.49 8.55 -0.12
CA ALA A 109 10.17 8.27 1.28
C ALA A 109 9.90 6.78 1.56
N VAL A 110 9.21 6.08 0.66
CA VAL A 110 9.06 4.61 0.72
C VAL A 110 10.45 3.94 0.71
N LEU A 111 11.33 4.35 -0.21
CA LEU A 111 12.67 3.77 -0.35
C LEU A 111 13.55 3.99 0.88
N VAL A 112 13.52 5.20 1.45
CA VAL A 112 14.27 5.54 2.67
C VAL A 112 13.78 4.73 3.85
N ALA A 113 12.47 4.53 3.99
CA ALA A 113 11.88 3.79 5.11
C ALA A 113 12.07 2.27 5.03
N TRP A 114 12.18 1.71 3.82
CA TRP A 114 12.23 0.27 3.55
C TRP A 114 13.68 -0.27 3.39
N GLU A 115 14.70 0.55 3.62
CA GLU A 115 16.11 0.25 3.38
C GLU A 115 16.51 0.27 1.89
N ILE A 116 17.68 0.87 1.62
CA ILE A 116 18.18 1.10 0.26
C ILE A 116 18.85 -0.17 -0.24
N GLY A 117 18.23 -0.83 -1.22
CA GLY A 117 18.77 -1.99 -1.93
C GLY A 117 18.32 -2.00 -3.38
N LEU A 118 18.97 -2.82 -4.22
CA LEU A 118 18.63 -2.92 -5.64
C LEU A 118 17.20 -3.45 -5.83
N GLY A 119 16.79 -4.44 -5.03
CA GLY A 119 15.44 -4.99 -5.04
C GLY A 119 14.37 -3.98 -4.60
N SER A 120 14.59 -3.25 -3.50
CA SER A 120 13.66 -2.22 -3.04
C SER A 120 13.59 -1.05 -4.04
N GLY A 121 14.70 -0.70 -4.69
CA GLY A 121 14.75 0.27 -5.78
C GLY A 121 13.83 -0.11 -6.96
N ILE A 122 13.88 -1.37 -7.42
CA ILE A 122 13.00 -1.85 -8.49
C ILE A 122 11.53 -1.81 -8.04
N ALA A 123 11.22 -2.28 -6.83
CA ALA A 123 9.86 -2.27 -6.32
C ALA A 123 9.29 -0.84 -6.17
N VAL A 124 10.09 0.10 -5.69
CA VAL A 124 9.72 1.52 -5.61
C VAL A 124 9.53 2.13 -6.99
N LEU A 125 10.33 1.73 -8.00
CA LEU A 125 10.12 2.17 -9.37
C LEU A 125 8.78 1.67 -9.92
N VAL A 126 8.40 0.42 -9.64
CA VAL A 126 7.07 -0.12 -10.01
C VAL A 126 5.96 0.69 -9.34
N TYR A 127 6.10 1.00 -8.06
CA TYR A 127 5.17 1.86 -7.33
C TYR A 127 5.03 3.25 -7.98
N LEU A 128 6.16 3.90 -8.32
CA LEU A 128 6.17 5.20 -8.95
C LEU A 128 5.46 5.16 -10.32
N VAL A 129 5.81 4.20 -11.18
CA VAL A 129 5.19 4.05 -12.50
C VAL A 129 3.68 3.80 -12.37
N ALA A 130 3.27 2.89 -11.48
CA ALA A 130 1.85 2.63 -11.23
C ALA A 130 1.10 3.88 -10.74
N SER A 131 1.72 4.67 -9.86
CA SER A 131 1.17 5.93 -9.36
C SER A 131 1.00 6.99 -10.45
N LEU A 132 1.94 7.05 -11.41
CA LEU A 132 1.84 7.95 -12.55
C LEU A 132 0.75 7.51 -13.54
N LEU A 133 0.67 6.21 -13.84
CA LEU A 133 -0.40 5.65 -14.67
C LEU A 133 -1.77 5.87 -14.04
N TYR A 134 -1.89 5.63 -12.74
CA TYR A 134 -3.08 5.93 -11.94
C TYR A 134 -3.47 7.40 -12.07
N THR A 135 -2.55 8.32 -11.82
CA THR A 135 -2.82 9.76 -11.86
C THR A 135 -3.22 10.22 -13.25
N ARG A 136 -2.55 9.72 -14.29
CA ARG A 136 -2.89 10.00 -15.69
C ARG A 136 -4.30 9.52 -16.03
N GLY A 137 -4.68 8.32 -15.56
CA GLY A 137 -6.04 7.78 -15.72
C GLY A 137 -7.09 8.66 -15.04
N VAL A 138 -6.84 9.07 -13.80
CA VAL A 138 -7.73 9.97 -13.05
C VAL A 138 -7.90 11.31 -13.76
N ILE A 139 -6.80 11.95 -14.19
CA ILE A 139 -6.86 13.25 -14.88
C ILE A 139 -7.56 13.14 -16.23
N ALA A 140 -7.26 12.12 -17.03
CA ALA A 140 -7.91 11.90 -18.33
C ALA A 140 -9.43 11.72 -18.17
N GLU A 141 -9.85 10.92 -17.20
CA GLU A 141 -11.27 10.64 -16.95
C GLU A 141 -11.99 11.85 -16.35
N LEU A 142 -11.34 12.63 -15.47
CA LEU A 142 -11.89 13.89 -14.96
C LEU A 142 -12.05 14.93 -16.08
N ASN A 143 -11.09 15.03 -17.01
CA ASN A 143 -11.16 15.97 -18.14
C ASN A 143 -12.27 15.62 -19.14
N ASN A 144 -12.69 14.35 -19.19
CA ASN A 144 -13.73 13.87 -20.09
C ASN A 144 -15.15 13.97 -19.51
N ARG A 145 -15.32 14.36 -18.24
CA ARG A 145 -16.62 14.41 -17.56
C ARG A 145 -17.08 15.84 -17.26
N VAL A 146 -18.38 16.05 -17.41
CA VAL A 146 -19.07 17.33 -17.14
C VAL A 146 -19.42 17.49 -15.65
N HIS A 147 -19.52 16.38 -14.91
CA HIS A 147 -19.79 16.38 -13.47
C HIS A 147 -18.68 15.67 -12.70
N PHE A 148 -18.27 16.27 -11.58
CA PHE A 148 -17.32 15.67 -10.66
C PHE A 148 -17.94 14.42 -10.01
N SER A 149 -17.20 13.32 -10.02
CA SER A 149 -17.55 12.07 -9.36
C SER A 149 -16.25 11.41 -8.88
N VAL A 150 -16.34 10.59 -7.83
CA VAL A 150 -15.21 9.79 -7.31
C VAL A 150 -15.02 8.49 -8.12
N ARG A 151 -15.97 8.14 -9.00
CA ARG A 151 -15.91 6.94 -9.84
C ARG A 151 -14.64 6.82 -10.71
N PRO A 152 -14.13 7.90 -11.35
CA PRO A 152 -12.84 7.91 -12.05
C PRO A 152 -11.67 7.45 -11.19
N VAL A 153 -11.68 7.87 -9.93
CA VAL A 153 -10.67 7.49 -8.93
C VAL A 153 -10.80 6.01 -8.63
N ALA A 154 -12.00 5.53 -8.31
CA ALA A 154 -12.24 4.12 -8.00
C ALA A 154 -11.81 3.16 -9.12
N GLN A 155 -12.06 3.52 -10.38
CA GLN A 155 -11.72 2.68 -11.54
C GLN A 155 -10.20 2.58 -11.76
N SER A 156 -9.48 3.71 -11.63
CA SER A 156 -8.03 3.74 -11.82
C SER A 156 -7.27 3.17 -10.61
N GLN A 157 -7.88 3.22 -9.42
CA GLN A 157 -7.26 2.85 -8.16
C GLN A 157 -6.87 1.36 -8.06
N ARG A 158 -7.53 0.48 -8.82
CA ARG A 158 -7.16 -0.93 -8.88
C ARG A 158 -5.70 -1.13 -9.30
N ILE A 159 -5.21 -0.34 -10.26
CA ILE A 159 -3.81 -0.41 -10.73
C ILE A 159 -2.85 -0.11 -9.57
N LEU A 160 -3.13 0.95 -8.82
CA LEU A 160 -2.30 1.36 -7.68
C LEU A 160 -2.31 0.28 -6.58
N LEU A 161 -3.50 -0.23 -6.22
CA LEU A 161 -3.62 -1.26 -5.19
C LEU A 161 -2.87 -2.55 -5.57
N MET A 162 -2.98 -3.00 -6.82
CA MET A 162 -2.23 -4.18 -7.29
C MET A 162 -0.72 -3.95 -7.23
N ALA A 163 -0.25 -2.75 -7.59
CA ALA A 163 1.16 -2.42 -7.47
C ALA A 163 1.63 -2.42 -6.01
N LEU A 164 0.83 -1.88 -5.08
CA LEU A 164 1.17 -1.91 -3.65
C LEU A 164 1.21 -3.33 -3.08
N VAL A 165 0.30 -4.22 -3.51
CA VAL A 165 0.37 -5.64 -3.14
C VAL A 165 1.65 -6.26 -3.68
N ALA A 166 1.97 -6.04 -4.96
CA ALA A 166 3.19 -6.57 -5.57
C ALA A 166 4.45 -6.08 -4.84
N VAL A 167 4.47 -4.82 -4.41
CA VAL A 167 5.55 -4.22 -3.62
C VAL A 167 5.68 -4.87 -2.24
N ALA A 168 4.57 -5.10 -1.54
CA ALA A 168 4.57 -5.81 -0.26
C ALA A 168 5.02 -7.27 -0.40
N CYS A 169 4.64 -7.95 -1.49
CA CYS A 169 5.14 -9.29 -1.78
C CYS A 169 6.63 -9.29 -2.11
N ALA A 170 7.10 -8.29 -2.85
CA ALA A 170 8.53 -8.10 -3.11
C ALA A 170 9.30 -7.84 -1.82
N SER A 171 8.73 -7.12 -0.83
CA SER A 171 9.37 -6.91 0.47
C SER A 171 9.58 -8.19 1.24
N LEU A 172 8.56 -9.05 1.25
CA LEU A 172 8.68 -10.37 1.84
C LEU A 172 9.74 -11.22 1.11
N TYR A 173 9.66 -11.28 -0.22
CA TYR A 173 10.60 -12.06 -1.04
C TYR A 173 12.05 -11.64 -0.79
N LEU A 174 12.32 -10.33 -0.84
CA LEU A 174 13.67 -9.79 -0.67
C LEU A 174 14.19 -10.03 0.75
N GLY A 175 13.34 -9.83 1.76
CA GLY A 175 13.72 -10.08 3.15
C GLY A 175 14.05 -11.56 3.40
N TYR A 176 13.24 -12.46 2.87
CA TYR A 176 13.48 -13.89 3.02
C TYR A 176 14.67 -14.39 2.19
N ALA A 177 14.84 -13.92 0.95
CA ALA A 177 16.01 -14.24 0.14
C ALA A 177 17.32 -13.78 0.79
N ALA A 178 17.33 -12.57 1.38
CA ALA A 178 18.49 -12.06 2.10
C ALA A 178 18.81 -12.86 3.37
N GLN A 179 17.80 -13.41 4.04
CA GLN A 179 18.01 -14.29 5.18
C GLN A 179 18.65 -15.62 4.78
N ILE A 180 18.09 -16.25 3.73
CA ILE A 180 18.61 -17.50 3.17
C ILE A 180 20.09 -17.34 2.79
N GLU A 181 20.46 -16.22 2.18
CA GLU A 181 21.85 -15.93 1.82
C GLU A 181 22.80 -15.78 3.03
N ARG A 182 22.28 -15.33 4.19
CA ARG A 182 23.08 -15.09 5.41
C ARG A 182 23.21 -16.31 6.31
N GLU A 183 22.12 -17.03 6.55
CA GLU A 183 22.05 -18.11 7.55
C GLU A 183 21.97 -19.51 6.90
N GLY A 184 21.77 -19.57 5.59
CA GLY A 184 21.43 -20.79 4.86
C GLY A 184 19.99 -21.22 5.10
N PHE A 185 19.43 -22.01 4.19
CA PHE A 185 18.09 -22.56 4.40
C PHE A 185 18.03 -23.44 5.65
N SER A 186 17.20 -23.02 6.61
CA SER A 186 16.71 -23.84 7.70
C SER A 186 15.19 -23.70 7.79
N LEU A 187 14.51 -24.81 8.08
CA LEU A 187 13.07 -24.76 8.30
C LEU A 187 12.79 -23.91 9.55
N PRO A 188 11.99 -22.83 9.46
CA PRO A 188 11.67 -22.00 10.62
C PRO A 188 11.12 -22.86 11.76
N PRO A 189 11.53 -22.61 13.02
CA PRO A 189 11.02 -23.38 14.17
C PRO A 189 9.49 -23.38 14.22
N SER A 190 8.88 -22.25 13.88
CA SER A 190 7.42 -22.09 13.79
C SER A 190 6.78 -23.02 12.74
N ALA A 191 7.42 -23.21 11.59
CA ALA A 191 6.94 -24.13 10.55
C ALA A 191 7.05 -25.59 11.02
N ARG A 192 8.17 -25.96 11.66
CA ARG A 192 8.37 -27.30 12.24
C ARG A 192 7.30 -27.60 13.30
N ASP A 193 7.02 -26.66 14.18
CA ASP A 193 6.02 -26.80 15.24
C ASP A 193 4.61 -26.94 14.67
N VAL A 194 4.25 -26.18 13.64
CA VAL A 194 2.93 -26.25 13.01
C VAL A 194 2.73 -27.57 12.28
N ILE A 195 3.74 -28.04 11.52
CA ILE A 195 3.72 -29.35 10.88
C ILE A 195 3.57 -30.43 11.96
N THR A 196 4.45 -30.42 12.96
CA THR A 196 4.43 -31.39 14.07
C THR A 196 3.07 -31.42 14.76
N ARG A 197 2.48 -30.26 15.06
CA ARG A 197 1.17 -30.17 15.70
C ARG A 197 0.05 -30.69 14.80
N MET A 198 0.05 -30.35 13.51
CA MET A 198 -0.96 -30.87 12.57
C MET A 198 -0.89 -32.39 12.44
N THR A 199 0.31 -32.97 12.42
CA THR A 199 0.48 -34.43 12.33
C THR A 199 0.20 -35.12 13.67
N MET A 200 0.58 -34.51 14.80
CA MET A 200 0.38 -35.09 16.13
C MET A 200 -1.06 -35.02 16.62
N MET A 201 -1.79 -33.93 16.39
CA MET A 201 -3.15 -33.77 16.90
C MET A 201 -4.10 -34.95 16.55
N PRO A 202 -4.13 -35.49 15.31
CA PRO A 202 -4.95 -36.67 15.01
C PRO A 202 -4.41 -37.96 15.65
N ILE A 203 -3.10 -38.07 15.89
CA ILE A 203 -2.46 -39.22 16.53
C ILE A 203 -2.74 -39.20 18.05
N GLU A 204 -2.58 -38.03 18.67
CA GLU A 204 -2.93 -37.74 20.07
C GLU A 204 -4.38 -38.13 20.34
N ARG A 205 -5.34 -37.66 19.53
CA ARG A 205 -6.76 -38.03 19.69
C ARG A 205 -6.97 -39.54 19.60
N ARG A 206 -6.33 -40.23 18.64
CA ARG A 206 -6.46 -41.68 18.51
C ARG A 206 -5.89 -42.44 19.70
N ILE A 207 -4.78 -41.99 20.27
CA ILE A 207 -4.14 -42.61 21.45
C ILE A 207 -4.92 -42.29 22.73
N GLU A 208 -5.49 -41.09 22.84
CA GLU A 208 -6.37 -40.70 23.93
C GLU A 208 -7.63 -41.56 23.97
N GLU A 209 -8.26 -41.81 22.82
CA GLU A 209 -9.43 -42.66 22.64
C GLU A 209 -9.14 -44.17 22.82
N GLN A 210 -7.87 -44.58 22.75
CA GLN A 210 -7.48 -45.97 22.90
C GLN A 210 -7.60 -46.41 24.37
N ALA A 211 -8.62 -47.23 24.65
CA ALA A 211 -8.84 -47.82 25.95
C ALA A 211 -7.78 -48.91 26.23
N GLY A 212 -7.05 -48.78 27.35
CA GLY A 212 -6.08 -49.78 27.82
C GLY A 212 -4.67 -49.28 28.13
N LEU A 213 -4.33 -48.04 27.76
CA LEU A 213 -3.02 -47.44 28.06
C LEU A 213 -3.10 -46.53 29.28
N THR A 214 -2.12 -46.66 30.18
CA THR A 214 -1.95 -45.71 31.30
C THR A 214 -1.46 -44.35 30.79
N PRO A 215 -1.68 -43.25 31.54
CA PRO A 215 -1.23 -41.91 31.12
C PRO A 215 0.28 -41.83 30.82
N ALA A 216 1.10 -42.58 31.56
CA ALA A 216 2.54 -42.63 31.36
C ALA A 216 2.93 -43.36 30.06
N GLU A 217 2.22 -44.43 29.69
CA GLU A 217 2.45 -45.14 28.42
C GLU A 217 2.00 -44.30 27.23
N LYS A 218 0.88 -43.58 27.33
CA LYS A 218 0.41 -42.66 26.29
C LYS A 218 1.46 -41.57 26.00
N ALA A 219 2.01 -40.95 27.04
CA ALA A 219 3.06 -39.95 26.91
C ALA A 219 4.34 -40.51 26.27
N LYS A 220 4.73 -41.74 26.62
CA LYS A 220 5.92 -42.41 26.05
C LYS A 220 5.73 -42.76 24.57
N VAL A 221 4.55 -43.23 24.19
CA VAL A 221 4.20 -43.50 22.78
C VAL A 221 4.21 -42.19 21.99
N LEU A 222 3.58 -41.13 22.48
CA LEU A 222 3.58 -39.81 21.83
C LEU A 222 4.99 -39.24 21.65
N ALA A 223 5.85 -39.35 22.67
CA ALA A 223 7.24 -38.93 22.56
C ALA A 223 8.01 -39.74 21.50
N GLY A 224 7.77 -41.06 21.41
CA GLY A 224 8.35 -41.91 20.38
C GLY A 224 7.92 -41.52 18.97
N VAL A 225 6.61 -41.32 18.74
CA VAL A 225 6.09 -40.88 17.43
C VAL A 225 6.64 -39.50 17.08
N ARG A 226 6.79 -38.59 18.03
CA ARG A 226 7.38 -37.27 17.79
C ARG A 226 8.84 -37.36 17.35
N ALA A 227 9.64 -38.19 18.02
CA ALA A 227 11.04 -38.42 17.64
C ALA A 227 11.15 -39.08 16.26
N GLU A 228 10.25 -40.00 15.92
CA GLU A 228 10.18 -40.62 14.59
C GLU A 228 9.81 -39.58 13.51
N LEU A 229 8.86 -38.69 13.79
CA LEU A 229 8.46 -37.60 12.89
C LEU A 229 9.62 -36.62 12.66
N GLU A 230 10.34 -36.24 13.72
CA GLU A 230 11.50 -35.35 13.61
C GLU A 230 12.63 -35.98 12.79
N SER A 231 12.94 -37.25 13.03
CA SER A 231 14.05 -37.94 12.35
C SER A 231 13.72 -38.42 10.94
N GLN A 232 12.57 -39.06 10.72
CA GLN A 232 12.21 -39.67 9.44
C GLN A 232 11.51 -38.72 8.46
N TRP A 233 10.81 -37.70 8.96
CA TRP A 233 10.04 -36.80 8.10
C TRP A 233 10.67 -35.43 8.00
N LEU A 234 10.92 -34.75 9.12
CA LEU A 234 11.40 -33.38 9.10
C LEU A 234 12.83 -33.26 8.55
N GLY A 235 13.72 -34.19 8.93
CA GLY A 235 15.10 -34.24 8.40
C GLY A 235 15.17 -34.38 6.87
N PRO A 236 14.62 -35.46 6.28
CA PRO A 236 14.64 -35.66 4.83
C PRO A 236 13.87 -34.59 4.04
N MET A 237 12.80 -34.04 4.62
CA MET A 237 12.05 -32.95 4.02
C MET A 237 12.88 -31.67 3.97
N GLU A 238 13.61 -31.32 5.03
CA GLU A 238 14.52 -30.17 5.05
C GLU A 238 15.64 -30.32 4.01
N GLU A 239 16.21 -31.52 3.88
CA GLU A 239 17.25 -31.80 2.88
C GLU A 239 16.71 -31.72 1.44
N THR A 240 15.49 -32.19 1.22
CA THR A 240 14.80 -32.05 -0.08
C THR A 240 14.48 -30.59 -0.38
N LEU A 241 13.99 -29.83 0.61
CA LEU A 241 13.67 -28.40 0.48
C LEU A 241 14.92 -27.56 0.22
N LYS A 242 16.06 -27.93 0.81
CA LYS A 242 17.34 -27.28 0.53
C LYS A 242 17.73 -27.35 -0.95
N ARG A 243 17.34 -28.43 -1.65
CA ARG A 243 17.52 -28.52 -3.12
C ARG A 243 16.65 -27.51 -3.90
N TYR A 244 15.58 -27.00 -3.29
CA TYR A 244 14.65 -26.03 -3.86
C TYR A 244 14.72 -24.65 -3.19
N GLU A 245 15.79 -24.35 -2.46
CA GLU A 245 16.01 -23.12 -1.69
C GLU A 245 15.69 -21.83 -2.48
N LEU A 246 16.02 -21.80 -3.78
CA LEU A 246 15.72 -20.66 -4.67
C LEU A 246 14.21 -20.45 -4.91
N TYR A 247 13.41 -21.51 -4.90
CA TYR A 247 11.98 -21.46 -5.24
C TYR A 247 11.09 -21.23 -4.02
N ILE A 248 11.56 -21.50 -2.81
CA ILE A 248 10.75 -21.37 -1.59
C ILE A 248 10.31 -19.90 -1.38
N PRO A 249 11.19 -18.88 -1.47
CA PRO A 249 10.76 -17.49 -1.35
C PRO A 249 9.71 -17.08 -2.37
N ILE A 250 9.82 -17.60 -3.60
CA ILE A 250 8.86 -17.34 -4.67
C ILE A 250 7.50 -17.93 -4.31
N GLY A 251 7.48 -19.18 -3.82
CA GLY A 251 6.26 -19.85 -3.38
C GLY A 251 5.55 -19.10 -2.25
N VAL A 252 6.28 -18.68 -1.22
CA VAL A 252 5.72 -17.93 -0.09
C VAL A 252 5.19 -16.57 -0.55
N ALA A 253 5.95 -15.85 -1.37
CA ALA A 253 5.51 -14.57 -1.93
C ALA A 253 4.25 -14.72 -2.81
N ALA A 254 4.14 -15.80 -3.57
CA ALA A 254 2.96 -16.11 -4.40
C ALA A 254 1.72 -16.41 -3.55
N MET A 255 1.86 -17.18 -2.45
CA MET A 255 0.76 -17.42 -1.51
C MET A 255 0.27 -16.12 -0.86
N LEU A 256 1.21 -15.26 -0.44
CA LEU A 256 0.88 -13.95 0.11
C LEU A 256 0.20 -13.06 -0.94
N LEU A 257 0.70 -13.06 -2.18
CA LEU A 257 0.12 -12.30 -3.29
C LEU A 257 -1.34 -12.68 -3.54
N MET A 258 -1.65 -13.98 -3.63
CA MET A 258 -3.03 -14.45 -3.82
C MET A 258 -3.94 -14.03 -2.65
N SER A 259 -3.44 -14.19 -1.43
CA SER A 259 -4.18 -13.85 -0.20
C SER A 259 -4.45 -12.34 -0.11
N LEU A 260 -3.42 -11.51 -0.24
CA LEU A 260 -3.55 -10.05 -0.20
C LEU A 260 -4.39 -9.53 -1.35
N THR A 261 -4.24 -10.06 -2.57
CA THR A 261 -5.07 -9.64 -3.71
C THR A 261 -6.54 -9.90 -3.43
N SER A 262 -6.86 -11.05 -2.85
CA SER A 262 -8.25 -11.40 -2.48
C SER A 262 -8.80 -10.43 -1.44
N ILE A 263 -8.05 -10.15 -0.37
CA ILE A 263 -8.44 -9.24 0.70
C ILE A 263 -8.60 -7.80 0.16
N VAL A 264 -7.62 -7.32 -0.59
CA VAL A 264 -7.61 -5.96 -1.16
C VAL A 264 -8.72 -5.79 -2.18
N SER A 265 -9.04 -6.82 -2.96
CA SER A 265 -10.21 -6.79 -3.86
C SER A 265 -11.52 -6.70 -3.08
N LEU A 266 -11.62 -7.38 -1.93
CA LEU A 266 -12.78 -7.32 -1.05
C LEU A 266 -12.93 -5.94 -0.40
N LEU A 267 -11.81 -5.28 -0.14
CA LEU A 267 -11.73 -3.96 0.51
C LEU A 267 -11.59 -2.79 -0.48
N SER A 268 -11.58 -3.03 -1.79
CA SER A 268 -11.26 -1.98 -2.79
C SER A 268 -12.30 -0.86 -2.85
N TRP A 269 -13.50 -1.08 -2.29
CA TRP A 269 -14.55 -0.08 -2.19
C TRP A 269 -14.32 0.93 -1.06
N LEU A 270 -13.48 0.61 -0.06
CA LEU A 270 -13.25 1.46 1.11
C LEU A 270 -12.58 2.79 0.74
N PRO A 271 -11.45 2.83 0.01
CA PRO A 271 -10.81 4.12 -0.25
C PRO A 271 -11.66 5.09 -1.08
N PRO A 272 -12.39 4.67 -2.13
CA PRO A 272 -13.34 5.56 -2.83
C PRO A 272 -14.44 6.11 -1.92
N LEU A 273 -14.94 5.30 -0.98
CA LEU A 273 -15.95 5.75 -0.03
C LEU A 273 -15.37 6.78 0.93
N ILE A 274 -14.17 6.54 1.47
CA ILE A 274 -13.46 7.51 2.32
C ILE A 274 -13.22 8.80 1.56
N LEU A 275 -12.74 8.72 0.32
CA LEU A 275 -12.53 9.89 -0.54
C LEU A 275 -13.82 10.68 -0.77
N SER A 276 -14.95 10.00 -0.96
CA SER A 276 -16.25 10.65 -1.14
C SER A 276 -16.64 11.47 0.09
N VAL A 277 -16.44 10.92 1.29
CA VAL A 277 -16.67 11.64 2.56
C VAL A 277 -15.68 12.79 2.73
N VAL A 278 -14.40 12.58 2.42
CA VAL A 278 -13.37 13.62 2.54
C VAL A 278 -13.64 14.78 1.59
N PHE A 279 -14.00 14.52 0.32
CA PHE A 279 -14.34 15.59 -0.62
C PHE A 279 -15.60 16.35 -0.22
N LEU A 280 -16.59 15.66 0.34
CA LEU A 280 -17.77 16.32 0.92
C LEU A 280 -17.34 17.30 2.02
N LEU A 281 -16.53 16.85 2.98
CA LEU A 281 -16.02 17.68 4.08
C LEU A 281 -15.17 18.85 3.58
N LEU A 282 -14.24 18.62 2.65
CA LEU A 282 -13.40 19.68 2.08
C LEU A 282 -14.22 20.75 1.35
N THR A 283 -15.32 20.36 0.71
CA THR A 283 -16.24 21.27 0.03
C THR A 283 -17.04 22.08 1.04
N THR A 284 -17.58 21.44 2.09
CA THR A 284 -18.30 22.11 3.17
C THR A 284 -17.41 23.11 3.91
N LEU A 285 -16.14 22.75 4.14
CA LEU A 285 -15.14 23.62 4.78
C LEU A 285 -14.56 24.70 3.83
N ARG A 286 -15.04 24.80 2.58
CA ARG A 286 -14.56 25.73 1.54
C ARG A 286 -13.05 25.59 1.24
N VAL A 287 -12.44 24.45 1.56
CA VAL A 287 -11.05 24.16 1.20
C VAL A 287 -10.95 23.92 -0.31
N THR A 288 -11.97 23.28 -0.89
CA THR A 288 -12.11 23.01 -2.32
C THR A 288 -13.37 23.65 -2.87
N ARG A 289 -13.32 24.13 -4.12
CA ARG A 289 -14.49 24.66 -4.84
C ARG A 289 -14.71 23.81 -6.08
N VAL A 290 -15.93 23.32 -6.26
CA VAL A 290 -16.33 22.71 -7.54
C VAL A 290 -16.43 23.83 -8.56
N VAL A 291 -15.62 23.78 -9.61
CA VAL A 291 -15.64 24.74 -10.71
C VAL A 291 -16.35 24.07 -11.87
N THR A 292 -17.47 24.66 -12.30
CA THR A 292 -18.18 24.27 -13.52
C THR A 292 -17.51 24.95 -14.70
N GLU A 293 -16.75 24.19 -15.49
CA GLU A 293 -16.20 24.65 -16.76
C GLU A 293 -17.16 24.22 -17.89
N THR A 294 -17.76 25.19 -18.58
CA THR A 294 -18.59 24.93 -19.77
C THR A 294 -17.68 24.53 -20.92
N ARG A 295 -17.77 23.28 -21.41
CA ARG A 295 -16.95 22.77 -22.52
C ARG A 295 -17.82 22.55 -23.74
N GLU A 296 -17.49 23.22 -24.85
CA GLU A 296 -18.10 22.93 -26.14
C GLU A 296 -17.59 21.57 -26.66
N VAL A 297 -18.53 20.64 -26.91
CA VAL A 297 -18.22 19.30 -27.43
C VAL A 297 -18.54 19.28 -28.91
N LYS A 298 -17.53 19.31 -29.79
CA LYS A 298 -17.70 19.05 -31.22
C LYS A 298 -17.90 17.54 -31.43
N ARG A 299 -19.04 17.12 -31.98
CA ARG A 299 -19.31 15.72 -32.34
C ARG A 299 -19.39 15.60 -33.86
N LEU A 300 -18.73 14.58 -34.41
CA LEU A 300 -18.96 14.14 -35.78
C LEU A 300 -20.21 13.28 -35.78
N THR A 301 -21.21 13.67 -36.58
CA THR A 301 -22.42 12.88 -36.83
C THR A 301 -22.36 12.38 -38.27
N LEU A 302 -22.74 11.13 -38.50
CA LEU A 302 -22.99 10.61 -39.85
C LEU A 302 -24.20 11.36 -40.43
N GLY A 303 -24.03 11.92 -41.63
CA GLY A 303 -25.10 12.53 -42.42
C GLY A 303 -25.77 11.53 -43.34
#